data_AF-A0A950VBB3-F1
#
_entry.id   AF-A0A950VBB3-F1
#
_cell.length_a   1.000
_cell.length_b   1.000
_cell.length_c   1.000
_cell.angle_alpha   90.00
_cell.angle_beta   90.00
_cell.angle_gamma   90.00
#
_symmetry.space_group_name_H-M   'P 1'
#
loop_
_entity.id
_entity.type
_entity.pdbx_description
1 polymer ?
#
loop_
_entity_poly.entity_id
_entity_poly.type
_entity_poly.pdbx_seq_one_letter_code
_entity_poly.pdbx_strand_id
1 'polypeptide(L)'
;MTYARITTVILFCASNIPSVRAQRNSTDNVIQFYQWKISRDPDDFFNYDKLGTAYIRKGRETGDINYYDLAERALKKSLELESSHREAISATVHLASVYFAEHRFKDALQYAQKALTFGTGDMSPYAIIGDAFLEMGEYDQAASAYSKLKESDRSPAPHQALA
;
A
#
# COMPACT_ATOMS: atom_id res chain seq x y z
N MET A 1 -13.33 8.31 -63.72
CA MET A 1 -14.33 8.59 -62.66
C MET A 1 -13.99 7.69 -61.48
N THR A 2 -13.12 8.13 -60.56
CA THR A 2 -13.38 8.84 -59.27
C THR A 2 -13.59 7.88 -58.10
N TYR A 3 -12.59 7.66 -57.24
CA TYR A 3 -12.72 7.33 -55.79
C TYR A 3 -11.36 7.65 -55.12
N ALA A 4 -11.17 8.89 -54.63
CA ALA A 4 -11.47 9.35 -53.26
C ALA A 4 -10.56 8.70 -52.19
N ARG A 5 -9.42 9.34 -51.92
CA ARG A 5 -8.52 9.03 -50.80
C ARG A 5 -9.15 9.53 -49.49
N ILE A 6 -9.37 8.64 -48.54
CA ILE A 6 -9.78 8.98 -47.17
C ILE A 6 -8.52 8.94 -46.30
N THR A 7 -7.99 10.12 -45.99
CA THR A 7 -6.87 10.29 -45.06
C THR A 7 -7.44 10.42 -43.65
N THR A 8 -7.54 9.31 -42.91
CA THR A 8 -7.89 9.36 -41.48
C THR A 8 -6.62 9.63 -40.68
N VAL A 9 -6.42 10.89 -40.27
CA VAL A 9 -5.43 11.26 -39.26
C VAL A 9 -5.99 10.87 -37.90
N ILE A 10 -5.59 9.71 -37.38
CA ILE A 10 -5.81 9.38 -35.97
C ILE A 10 -4.70 10.06 -35.18
N LEU A 11 -4.99 11.26 -34.68
CA LEU A 11 -4.13 11.95 -33.71
C LEU A 11 -4.27 11.21 -32.37
N PHE A 12 -3.42 10.21 -32.15
CA PHE A 12 -3.34 9.50 -30.88
C PHE A 12 -2.64 10.42 -29.88
N CYS A 13 -3.40 11.05 -28.99
CA CYS A 13 -2.85 11.79 -27.86
C CYS A 13 -1.99 10.82 -27.03
N ALA A 14 -0.67 10.98 -27.10
CA ALA A 14 0.27 10.24 -26.27
C ALA A 14 0.12 10.74 -24.82
N SER A 15 -0.74 10.08 -24.06
CA SER A 15 -0.70 10.12 -22.60
C SER A 15 0.69 9.68 -22.18
N ASN A 16 1.45 10.55 -21.50
CA ASN A 16 2.75 10.25 -20.90
C ASN A 16 2.59 9.24 -19.75
N ILE A 17 2.29 7.98 -20.08
CA ILE A 17 2.31 6.88 -19.13
C ILE A 17 3.78 6.47 -19.01
N PRO A 18 4.45 6.71 -17.87
CA PRO A 18 5.83 6.25 -17.69
C PRO A 18 5.88 4.74 -17.95
N SER A 19 6.80 4.33 -18.84
CA SER A 19 6.90 2.92 -19.23
C SER A 19 7.15 2.02 -18.01
N VAL A 20 6.55 0.84 -17.98
CA VAL A 20 6.73 -0.17 -16.91
C VAL A 20 8.21 -0.44 -16.62
N ARG A 21 9.07 -0.36 -17.64
CA ARG A 21 10.54 -0.50 -17.51
C ARG A 21 11.17 0.64 -16.70
N ALA A 22 10.75 1.87 -16.91
CA ALA A 22 11.23 3.02 -16.13
C ALA A 22 10.77 2.93 -14.66
N GLN A 23 9.56 2.42 -14.40
CA GLN A 23 9.06 2.16 -13.05
C GLN A 23 9.85 1.04 -12.33
N ARG A 24 10.18 -0.07 -13.03
CA ARG A 24 11.02 -1.13 -12.45
C ARG A 24 12.39 -0.61 -12.00
N ASN A 25 13.01 0.25 -12.80
CA ASN A 25 14.29 0.87 -12.46
C ASN A 25 14.17 1.84 -11.27
N SER A 26 13.01 2.49 -11.07
CA SER A 26 12.85 3.43 -9.96
C SER A 26 12.75 2.70 -8.62
N THR A 27 12.02 1.58 -8.55
CA THR A 27 11.86 0.79 -7.32
C THR A 27 13.17 0.13 -6.89
N ASP A 28 13.96 -0.40 -7.83
CA ASP A 28 15.27 -0.98 -7.51
C ASP A 28 16.23 0.04 -6.88
N ASN A 29 16.22 1.28 -7.39
CA ASN A 29 17.00 2.36 -6.80
C ASN A 29 16.54 2.70 -5.38
N VAL A 30 15.23 2.67 -5.12
CA VAL A 30 14.69 2.89 -3.77
C VAL A 30 15.15 1.78 -2.81
N ILE A 31 15.09 0.51 -3.24
CA ILE A 31 15.55 -0.63 -2.45
C ILE A 31 17.03 -0.47 -2.11
N GLN A 32 17.88 -0.22 -3.12
CA GLN A 32 19.32 -0.02 -2.91
C GLN A 32 19.62 1.14 -1.97
N PHE A 33 18.89 2.26 -2.11
CA PHE A 33 19.06 3.42 -1.26
C PHE A 33 18.78 3.11 0.22
N TYR A 34 17.66 2.43 0.52
CA TYR A 34 17.34 2.08 1.91
C TYR A 34 18.20 0.95 2.46
N GLN A 35 18.64 -0.01 1.64
CA GLN A 35 19.66 -0.98 2.03
C GLN A 35 20.99 -0.30 2.42
N TRP A 36 21.40 0.72 1.65
CA TRP A 36 22.57 1.52 1.98
C TRP A 36 22.36 2.36 3.25
N LYS A 37 21.16 2.92 3.48
CA LYS A 37 20.85 3.62 4.73
C LYS A 37 20.97 2.70 5.95
N ILE A 38 20.39 1.50 5.87
CA ILE A 38 20.45 0.49 6.95
C ILE A 38 21.90 0.06 7.22
N SER A 39 22.75 -0.04 6.20
CA SER A 39 24.17 -0.38 6.42
C SER A 39 24.96 0.74 7.11
N ARG A 40 24.46 1.98 7.10
CA ARG A 40 25.04 3.12 7.84
C ARG A 40 24.46 3.27 9.23
N ASP A 41 23.17 3.03 9.37
CA ASP A 41 22.42 3.16 10.62
C ASP A 41 21.42 1.98 10.74
N PRO A 42 21.83 0.88 11.40
CA PRO A 42 21.04 -0.33 11.48
C PRO A 42 19.92 -0.26 12.54
N ASP A 43 19.86 0.80 13.34
CA ASP A 43 18.91 0.97 14.44
C ASP A 43 17.76 1.94 14.08
N ASP A 44 17.84 2.61 12.92
CA ASP A 44 16.76 3.46 12.42
C ASP A 44 15.59 2.63 11.86
N PHE A 45 14.55 2.46 12.68
CA PHE A 45 13.33 1.74 12.35
C PHE A 45 12.64 2.25 11.07
N PHE A 46 12.76 3.55 10.77
CA PHE A 46 12.09 4.17 9.62
C PHE A 46 12.66 3.65 8.30
N ASN A 47 13.97 3.37 8.24
CA ASN A 47 14.60 2.82 7.04
C ASN A 47 14.08 1.42 6.73
N TYR A 48 13.80 0.61 7.75
CA TYR A 48 13.20 -0.71 7.58
C TYR A 48 11.74 -0.64 7.10
N ASP A 49 10.95 0.30 7.61
CA ASP A 49 9.57 0.53 7.13
C ASP A 49 9.55 0.92 5.64
N LYS A 50 10.43 1.84 5.25
CA LYS A 50 10.57 2.26 3.85
C LYS A 50 11.10 1.16 2.95
N LEU A 51 12.05 0.36 3.42
CA LEU A 51 12.53 -0.81 2.68
C LEU A 51 11.40 -1.82 2.48
N GLY A 52 10.62 -2.11 3.52
CA GLY A 52 9.46 -3.00 3.44
C GLY A 52 8.42 -2.53 2.42
N THR A 53 8.11 -1.24 2.42
CA THR A 53 7.21 -0.63 1.43
C THR A 53 7.76 -0.74 0.00
N ALA A 54 9.07 -0.56 -0.17
CA ALA A 54 9.72 -0.70 -1.47
C ALA A 54 9.66 -2.16 -1.98
N TYR A 55 9.82 -3.14 -1.09
CA TYR A 55 9.63 -4.55 -1.44
C TYR A 55 8.18 -4.88 -1.80
N ILE A 56 7.17 -4.38 -1.06
CA ILE A 56 5.76 -4.54 -1.43
C ILE A 56 5.51 -4.03 -2.86
N ARG A 57 6.01 -2.83 -3.16
CA ARG A 57 5.91 -2.25 -4.51
C ARG A 57 6.57 -3.13 -5.56
N LYS A 58 7.76 -3.65 -5.27
CA LYS A 58 8.49 -4.53 -6.18
C LYS A 58 7.74 -5.84 -6.43
N GLY A 59 7.15 -6.44 -5.39
CA GLY A 59 6.27 -7.60 -5.51
C GLY A 59 5.07 -7.31 -6.43
N ARG A 60 4.40 -6.17 -6.26
CA ARG A 60 3.29 -5.75 -7.14
C ARG A 60 3.71 -5.50 -8.58
N GLU A 61 4.89 -4.93 -8.81
CA GLU A 61 5.43 -4.61 -10.15
C GLU A 61 5.92 -5.84 -10.92
N THR A 62 6.37 -6.88 -10.21
CA THR A 62 7.00 -8.07 -10.79
C THR A 62 6.13 -9.32 -10.74
N GLY A 63 5.20 -9.40 -9.78
CA GLY A 63 4.49 -10.63 -9.44
C GLY A 63 5.36 -11.65 -8.70
N ASP A 64 6.59 -11.31 -8.31
CA ASP A 64 7.47 -12.20 -7.56
C ASP A 64 7.13 -12.16 -6.07
N ILE A 65 6.63 -13.28 -5.57
CA ILE A 65 6.15 -13.41 -4.19
C ILE A 65 7.27 -13.27 -3.16
N ASN A 66 8.53 -13.54 -3.53
CA ASN A 66 9.67 -13.49 -2.60
C ASN A 66 9.90 -12.07 -2.06
N TYR A 67 9.40 -11.05 -2.76
CA TYR A 67 9.45 -9.68 -2.25
C TYR A 67 8.50 -9.44 -1.08
N TYR A 68 7.40 -10.18 -0.96
CA TYR A 68 6.53 -10.10 0.22
C TYR A 68 7.23 -10.69 1.46
N ASP A 69 7.96 -11.80 1.33
CA ASP A 69 8.81 -12.33 2.42
C ASP A 69 9.92 -11.36 2.85
N LEU A 70 10.51 -10.64 1.90
CA LEU A 70 11.50 -9.60 2.18
C LEU A 70 10.86 -8.39 2.87
N ALA A 71 9.65 -8.01 2.45
CA ALA A 71 8.88 -6.95 3.08
C ALA A 71 8.50 -7.32 4.51
N GLU A 72 7.98 -8.53 4.75
CA GLU A 72 7.61 -9.01 6.08
C GLU A 72 8.79 -8.90 7.06
N ARG A 73 9.97 -9.39 6.65
CA ARG A 73 11.19 -9.33 7.47
C ARG A 73 11.61 -7.90 7.80
N ALA A 74 11.61 -7.01 6.80
CA ALA A 74 11.96 -5.61 7.02
C ALA A 74 10.98 -4.94 7.97
N LEU A 75 9.67 -5.11 7.76
CA LEU A 75 8.64 -4.47 8.58
C LEU A 75 8.62 -5.02 10.01
N LYS A 76 8.81 -6.34 10.19
CA LYS A 76 8.99 -6.93 11.53
C LYS A 76 10.20 -6.33 12.23
N LYS A 77 11.33 -6.16 11.52
CA LYS A 77 12.52 -5.52 12.09
C LYS A 77 12.26 -4.06 12.51
N SER A 78 11.48 -3.32 11.72
CA SER A 78 11.04 -1.97 12.08
C SER A 78 10.26 -1.98 13.41
N LEU A 79 9.31 -2.89 13.57
CA LEU A 79 8.50 -3.03 14.79
C LEU A 79 9.28 -3.58 16.00
N GLU A 80 10.36 -4.34 15.78
CA GLU A 80 11.28 -4.77 16.84
C GLU A 80 12.10 -3.60 17.39
N LEU A 81 12.51 -2.67 16.52
CA LEU A 81 13.29 -1.50 16.88
C LEU A 81 12.42 -0.42 17.54
N GLU A 82 11.22 -0.21 17.00
CA GLU A 82 10.28 0.77 17.52
C GLU A 82 8.84 0.24 17.45
N SER A 83 8.27 -0.01 18.62
CA SER A 83 6.90 -0.50 18.77
C SER A 83 5.95 0.56 19.33
N SER A 84 6.41 1.80 19.51
CA SER A 84 5.58 2.88 20.05
C SER A 84 4.49 3.30 19.09
N HIS A 85 3.47 3.87 19.70
CA HIS A 85 2.12 3.98 19.15
C HIS A 85 2.02 4.72 17.82
N ARG A 86 2.86 5.74 17.56
CA ARG A 86 2.75 6.55 16.33
C ARG A 86 3.66 6.04 15.23
N GLU A 87 4.83 5.57 15.60
CA GLU A 87 5.92 5.12 14.74
C GLU A 87 5.65 3.72 14.18
N ALA A 88 5.02 2.85 14.98
CA ALA A 88 4.71 1.46 14.60
C ALA A 88 3.51 1.33 13.64
N ILE A 89 2.72 2.37 13.42
CA ILE A 89 1.46 2.29 12.67
C ILE A 89 1.71 1.92 11.23
N SER A 90 2.58 2.69 10.57
CA SER A 90 2.95 2.51 9.16
C SER A 90 3.38 1.07 8.91
N ALA A 91 4.35 0.59 9.71
CA ALA A 91 4.85 -0.77 9.59
C ALA A 91 3.78 -1.84 9.88
N THR A 92 2.85 -1.59 10.83
CA THR A 92 1.73 -2.50 11.13
C THR A 92 0.73 -2.58 9.97
N VAL A 93 0.38 -1.45 9.34
CA VAL A 93 -0.50 -1.40 8.16
C VAL A 93 0.16 -2.06 6.95
N HIS A 94 1.45 -1.81 6.73
CA HIS A 94 2.20 -2.44 5.68
C HIS A 94 2.31 -3.97 5.88
N LEU A 95 2.46 -4.45 7.12
CA LEU A 95 2.41 -5.90 7.41
C LEU A 95 1.04 -6.49 7.10
N ALA A 96 -0.04 -5.79 7.44
CA ALA A 96 -1.38 -6.24 7.06
C ALA A 96 -1.52 -6.37 5.53
N SER A 97 -0.94 -5.43 4.77
CA SER A 97 -0.92 -5.47 3.30
C SER A 97 -0.07 -6.62 2.75
N VAL A 98 1.06 -6.94 3.39
CA VAL A 98 1.92 -8.08 3.02
C VAL A 98 1.15 -9.39 3.21
N TYR A 99 0.58 -9.60 4.40
CA TYR A 99 -0.19 -10.81 4.67
C TYR A 99 -1.40 -10.94 3.75
N PHE A 100 -2.04 -9.83 3.39
CA PHE A 100 -3.12 -9.85 2.41
C PHE A 100 -2.62 -10.32 1.03
N ALA A 101 -1.50 -9.78 0.55
CA ALA A 101 -0.90 -10.17 -0.73
C ALA A 101 -0.43 -11.64 -0.75
N GLU A 102 -0.10 -12.20 0.40
CA GLU A 102 0.24 -13.62 0.59
C GLU A 102 -0.99 -14.52 0.79
N HIS A 103 -2.22 -14.00 0.62
CA HIS A 103 -3.48 -14.71 0.89
C HIS A 103 -3.64 -15.19 2.35
N ARG A 104 -2.90 -14.60 3.28
CA ARG A 104 -2.98 -14.84 4.73
C ARG A 104 -4.00 -13.89 5.35
N PHE A 105 -5.26 -14.05 4.95
CA PHE A 105 -6.33 -13.08 5.28
C PHE A 105 -6.58 -12.92 6.78
N LYS A 106 -6.43 -13.99 7.57
CA LYS A 106 -6.57 -13.92 9.03
C LYS A 106 -5.46 -13.08 9.68
N ASP A 107 -4.23 -13.21 9.21
CA ASP A 107 -3.10 -12.42 9.69
C ASP A 107 -3.25 -10.96 9.25
N ALA A 108 -3.65 -10.73 8.00
CA ALA A 108 -3.96 -9.40 7.49
C ALA A 108 -5.01 -8.69 8.35
N LEU A 109 -6.11 -9.40 8.69
CA LEU A 109 -7.16 -8.90 9.55
C LEU A 109 -6.64 -8.54 10.94
N GLN A 110 -5.85 -9.42 11.56
CA GLN A 110 -5.27 -9.19 12.89
C GLN A 110 -4.40 -7.92 12.91
N TYR A 111 -3.51 -7.75 11.92
CA TYR A 111 -2.62 -6.60 11.87
C TYR A 111 -3.36 -5.31 11.51
N ALA A 112 -4.36 -5.34 10.62
CA ALA A 112 -5.17 -4.17 10.31
C ALA A 112 -6.02 -3.72 11.50
N GLN A 113 -6.60 -4.66 12.26
CA GLN A 113 -7.30 -4.35 13.52
C GLN A 113 -6.34 -3.78 14.57
N LYS A 114 -5.13 -4.35 14.71
CA LYS A 114 -4.08 -3.79 15.56
C LYS A 114 -3.76 -2.35 15.17
N ALA A 115 -3.65 -2.06 13.88
CA ALA A 115 -3.38 -0.71 13.40
C ALA A 115 -4.44 0.31 13.85
N LEU A 116 -5.72 -0.08 13.86
CA LEU A 116 -6.82 0.78 14.32
C LEU A 116 -6.76 1.09 15.83
N THR A 117 -6.17 0.20 16.64
CA THR A 117 -5.97 0.46 18.08
C THR A 117 -5.02 1.64 18.33
N PHE A 118 -4.24 2.02 17.31
CA PHE A 118 -3.39 3.21 17.38
C PHE A 118 -4.16 4.54 17.24
N GLY A 119 -5.46 4.53 16.92
CA GLY A 119 -6.33 5.72 17.09
C GLY A 119 -5.91 6.98 16.32
N THR A 120 -5.24 6.85 15.17
CA THR A 120 -4.68 7.99 14.43
C THR A 120 -5.59 8.62 13.40
N GLY A 121 -6.79 8.06 13.20
CA GLY A 121 -7.70 8.47 12.14
C GLY A 121 -7.27 8.01 10.74
N ASP A 122 -6.23 7.18 10.63
CA ASP A 122 -5.93 6.50 9.36
C ASP A 122 -7.04 5.49 9.05
N MET A 123 -7.69 5.70 7.90
CA MET A 123 -8.79 4.87 7.44
C MET A 123 -8.30 3.72 6.54
N SER A 124 -7.04 3.72 6.11
CA SER A 124 -6.47 2.67 5.26
C SER A 124 -6.63 1.24 5.83
N PRO A 125 -6.58 0.99 7.16
CA PRO A 125 -6.78 -0.36 7.69
C PRO A 125 -8.20 -0.89 7.47
N TYR A 126 -9.23 -0.04 7.39
CA TYR A 126 -10.60 -0.48 7.11
C TYR A 126 -10.74 -1.06 5.70
N ALA A 127 -9.96 -0.60 4.72
CA ALA A 127 -9.92 -1.21 3.40
C ALA A 127 -9.39 -2.64 3.47
N ILE A 128 -8.28 -2.85 4.17
CA ILE A 128 -7.67 -4.18 4.34
C ILE A 128 -8.60 -5.12 5.12
N ILE A 129 -9.29 -4.63 6.16
CA ILE A 129 -10.28 -5.40 6.92
C ILE A 129 -11.44 -5.82 6.02
N GLY A 130 -11.97 -4.89 5.22
CA GLY A 130 -13.05 -5.16 4.28
C GLY A 130 -12.66 -6.22 3.25
N ASP A 131 -11.49 -6.05 2.62
CA ASP A 131 -10.96 -6.97 1.62
C ASP A 131 -10.68 -8.35 2.25
N ALA A 132 -10.10 -8.41 3.45
CA ALA A 132 -9.84 -9.68 4.13
C ALA A 132 -11.14 -10.44 4.46
N PHE A 133 -12.17 -9.76 4.97
CA PHE A 133 -13.47 -10.40 5.20
C PHE A 133 -14.14 -10.84 3.89
N LEU A 134 -14.03 -10.05 2.83
CA LEU A 134 -14.55 -10.38 1.51
C LEU A 134 -13.95 -11.70 0.99
N GLU A 135 -12.63 -11.82 1.05
CA GLU A 135 -11.89 -13.01 0.61
C GLU A 135 -12.15 -14.25 1.50
N MET A 136 -12.55 -14.04 2.75
CA MET A 136 -12.98 -15.11 3.66
C MET A 136 -14.47 -15.49 3.51
N GLY A 137 -15.24 -14.76 2.68
CA GLY A 137 -16.68 -14.98 2.49
C GLY A 137 -17.59 -14.34 3.54
N GLU A 138 -17.03 -13.51 4.43
CA GLU A 138 -17.73 -12.84 5.53
C GLU A 138 -18.31 -11.49 5.08
N TYR A 139 -19.28 -11.55 4.16
CA TYR A 139 -19.77 -10.38 3.42
C TYR A 139 -20.37 -9.27 4.30
N ASP A 140 -21.06 -9.62 5.39
CA ASP A 140 -21.65 -8.63 6.31
C ASP A 140 -20.57 -7.83 7.05
N GLN A 141 -19.49 -8.51 7.47
CA GLN A 141 -18.36 -7.88 8.14
C GLN A 141 -17.57 -7.01 7.16
N ALA A 142 -17.39 -7.46 5.92
CA ALA A 142 -16.79 -6.67 4.85
C ALA A 142 -17.58 -5.38 4.59
N ALA A 143 -18.90 -5.48 4.45
CA ALA A 143 -19.79 -4.32 4.24
C ALA A 143 -19.72 -3.32 5.41
N SER A 144 -19.64 -3.81 6.64
CA SER A 144 -19.45 -2.97 7.82
C SER A 144 -18.14 -2.18 7.77
N ALA A 145 -17.03 -2.84 7.42
CA ALA A 145 -15.72 -2.21 7.30
C ALA A 145 -15.69 -1.15 6.18
N TYR A 146 -16.21 -1.44 4.99
CA TYR A 146 -16.28 -0.47 3.90
C TYR A 146 -17.20 0.72 4.20
N SER A 147 -18.22 0.54 5.05
CA SER A 147 -19.10 1.64 5.46
C SER A 147 -18.33 2.70 6.27
N LYS A 148 -17.32 2.29 7.05
CA LYS A 148 -16.44 3.22 7.78
C LYS A 148 -15.63 4.12 6.85
N LEU A 149 -15.18 3.62 5.71
CA LEU A 149 -14.51 4.43 4.70
C LEU A 149 -15.44 5.52 4.13
N LYS A 150 -16.71 5.17 3.86
CA LYS A 150 -17.71 6.12 3.32
C LYS A 150 -18.13 7.18 4.33
N GLU A 151 -18.21 6.84 5.61
CA GLU A 151 -18.52 7.79 6.68
C GLU A 151 -17.43 8.87 6.81
N SER A 152 -16.15 8.49 6.64
CA SER A 152 -15.02 9.43 6.65
C SER A 152 -15.11 10.49 5.55
N ASP A 153 -15.45 10.06 4.33
CA ASP A 153 -15.48 10.92 3.14
C ASP A 153 -16.64 11.94 3.19
N ARG A 154 -17.66 11.65 4.01
CA ARG A 154 -18.84 12.51 4.21
C ARG A 154 -18.70 13.49 5.36
N SER A 155 -17.60 13.48 6.11
CA SER A 155 -17.35 14.46 7.16
C SER A 155 -16.91 15.79 6.52
N PRO A 156 -17.69 16.89 6.64
CA PRO A 156 -17.33 18.15 6.00
C PRO A 156 -16.00 18.65 6.57
N ALA A 157 -15.11 19.12 5.69
CA ALA A 157 -13.87 19.74 6.12
C ALA A 157 -14.17 20.90 7.08
N PRO A 158 -13.42 21.09 8.19
CA PRO A 158 -13.73 22.09 9.22
C PRO A 158 -13.93 23.53 8.71
N HIS A 159 -13.39 23.85 7.53
CA HIS A 159 -13.51 25.16 6.90
C HIS A 159 -14.84 25.40 6.15
N GLN A 160 -15.69 24.37 5.97
CA GLN A 160 -16.98 24.49 5.29
C GLN A 160 -18.18 24.60 6.27
N ALA A 161 -17.93 24.61 7.57
CA ALA A 161 -18.96 24.63 8.61
C ALA A 161 -19.25 26.02 9.21
N LEU A 162 -18.65 27.09 8.69
CA LEU A 162 -18.91 28.47 9.11
C LEU A 162 -19.47 29.26 7.94
N ALA A 163 -20.80 29.28 7.84
CA ALA A 163 -21.58 30.27 7.10
C ALA A 163 -21.99 31.40 8.07
#